data_AF-A0A0C9Y4F4-F1
#
_entry.id   AF-A0A0C9Y4F4-F1
#
_cell.length_a   1.000
_cell.length_b   1.000
_cell.length_c   1.000
_cell.angle_alpha   90.00
_cell.angle_beta   90.00
_cell.angle_gamma   90.00
#
_symmetry.space_group_name_H-M   'P 1'
#
loop_
_entity.id
_entity.type
_entity.pdbx_description
1 polymer ?
#
loop_
_entity_poly.entity_id
_entity_poly.type
_entity_poly.pdbx_seq_one_letter_code
_entity_poly.pdbx_strand_id
1 'polypeptide(L)'
;MGRAGKHKAKEAAIETAIQDVDLPDGWMEKFDSYSITPVHLPPSFHETTAAAAWRIQDVYQERPAQERGEARVRALDAYLIPIVALFQGRIIDEPEHPMASTAYSSSGEVEHSLFMIGGILFFVIEMKLHYDGQDNLAQLFLELLSAAEMNKNANFEGLRVHGLLTDLQTFHFYSYDATRRKFAFDETLHISPASEILIVDMIHVTNKVFTVILFAYMDGLAASTGSAPAQQLLRNHTDNTRSGPRKSTEHWELALAFAKQCLNKFLEPVRAIEDIEKQSCEAMGLLTKSVLSISRASYYSGKADPSNETELRALARRIVCTEYMTMVGASEPDGE
;
A
#
# COMPACT_ATOMS: atom_id res chain seq x y z
N MET A 1 24.28 -19.88 -8.58
CA MET A 1 23.53 -19.43 -9.77
C MET A 1 23.35 -17.92 -9.68
N GLY A 2 23.92 -17.14 -10.60
CA GLY A 2 23.85 -15.67 -10.56
C GLY A 2 22.44 -15.14 -10.84
N ARG A 3 22.15 -13.90 -10.42
CA ARG A 3 20.87 -13.17 -10.62
C ARG A 3 20.35 -13.26 -12.07
N ALA A 4 21.27 -13.24 -13.04
CA ALA A 4 20.97 -13.41 -14.48
C ALA A 4 20.40 -14.80 -14.87
N GLY A 5 20.77 -15.87 -14.16
CA GLY A 5 20.24 -17.22 -14.41
C GLY A 5 18.82 -17.41 -13.87
N LYS A 6 18.43 -16.67 -12.83
CA LYS A 6 17.05 -16.66 -12.32
C LYS A 6 16.11 -15.93 -13.27
N HIS A 7 16.59 -14.86 -13.93
CA HIS A 7 15.79 -14.08 -14.90
C HIS A 7 15.36 -14.91 -16.13
N LYS A 8 16.27 -15.72 -16.70
CA LYS A 8 15.94 -16.57 -17.85
C LYS A 8 14.97 -17.71 -17.53
N ALA A 9 15.04 -18.28 -16.32
CA ALA A 9 14.08 -19.28 -15.89
C ALA A 9 12.70 -18.67 -15.61
N LYS A 10 12.66 -17.41 -15.14
CA LYS A 10 11.45 -16.59 -14.96
C LYS A 10 10.77 -16.33 -16.32
N GLU A 11 11.52 -15.90 -17.33
CA GLU A 11 11.00 -15.67 -18.69
C GLU A 11 10.34 -16.93 -19.30
N ALA A 12 10.98 -18.09 -19.21
CA ALA A 12 10.42 -19.33 -19.77
C ALA A 12 9.14 -19.83 -19.04
N ALA A 13 9.06 -19.63 -17.73
CA ALA A 13 7.86 -19.98 -16.95
C ALA A 13 6.69 -19.04 -17.25
N ILE A 14 6.98 -17.75 -17.44
CA ILE A 14 6.01 -16.73 -17.85
C ILE A 14 5.49 -17.02 -19.26
N GLU A 15 6.35 -17.36 -20.22
CA GLU A 15 5.94 -17.76 -21.59
C GLU A 15 4.97 -18.95 -21.58
N THR A 16 5.18 -19.92 -20.69
CA THR A 16 4.31 -21.11 -20.58
C THR A 16 2.96 -20.77 -19.94
N ALA A 17 2.94 -19.93 -18.89
CA ALA A 17 1.70 -19.50 -18.25
C ALA A 17 0.88 -18.56 -19.15
N ILE A 18 1.54 -17.73 -19.96
CA ILE A 18 0.90 -16.86 -20.97
C ILE A 18 0.29 -17.70 -22.10
N GLN A 19 0.87 -18.86 -22.47
CA GLN A 19 0.27 -19.74 -23.49
C GLN A 19 -1.06 -20.38 -23.06
N ASP A 20 -1.29 -20.58 -21.76
CA ASP A 20 -2.58 -21.06 -21.23
C ASP A 20 -3.59 -19.92 -21.00
N VAL A 21 -3.11 -18.67 -20.98
CA VAL A 21 -3.95 -17.47 -20.97
C VAL A 21 -3.95 -16.91 -22.39
N ASP A 22 -4.71 -17.55 -23.30
CA ASP A 22 -5.02 -17.01 -24.64
C ASP A 22 -5.52 -15.56 -24.48
N LEU A 23 -4.63 -14.58 -24.60
CA LEU A 23 -4.96 -13.15 -24.61
C LEU A 23 -5.26 -12.82 -26.08
N PRO A 24 -6.54 -12.71 -26.47
CA PRO A 24 -6.91 -12.53 -27.87
C PRO A 24 -6.39 -11.18 -28.39
N ASP A 25 -6.04 -11.15 -29.68
CA ASP A 25 -5.79 -9.91 -30.41
C ASP A 25 -6.92 -8.90 -30.13
N GLY A 26 -6.56 -7.69 -29.70
CA GLY A 26 -7.51 -6.64 -29.29
C GLY A 26 -7.92 -6.66 -27.81
N TRP A 27 -7.23 -7.38 -26.93
CA TRP A 27 -7.56 -7.46 -25.49
C TRP A 27 -7.67 -6.10 -24.75
N MET A 28 -7.01 -5.03 -25.21
CA MET A 28 -7.21 -3.70 -24.63
C MET A 28 -8.65 -3.18 -24.78
N GLU A 29 -9.41 -3.65 -25.80
CA GLU A 29 -10.84 -3.34 -25.96
C GLU A 29 -11.74 -4.11 -24.97
N LYS A 30 -11.18 -4.99 -24.13
CA LYS A 30 -11.94 -5.86 -23.21
C LYS A 30 -11.78 -5.52 -21.73
N PHE A 31 -11.10 -4.43 -21.37
CA PHE A 31 -11.06 -4.00 -19.98
C PHE A 31 -12.43 -3.53 -19.51
N ASP A 32 -12.88 -4.02 -18.37
CA ASP A 32 -14.05 -3.45 -17.71
C ASP A 32 -13.74 -2.01 -17.31
N SER A 33 -14.73 -1.13 -17.42
CA SER A 33 -14.61 0.22 -16.87
C SER A 33 -14.73 0.16 -15.35
N TYR A 34 -13.62 0.42 -14.65
CA TYR A 34 -13.61 0.60 -13.21
C TYR A 34 -12.66 1.74 -12.89
N SER A 35 -13.22 2.86 -12.43
CA SER A 35 -12.46 4.04 -12.02
C SER A 35 -12.79 4.38 -10.58
N ILE A 36 -11.75 4.56 -9.77
CA ILE A 36 -11.93 5.02 -8.39
C ILE A 36 -11.85 6.55 -8.38
N THR A 37 -12.86 7.20 -7.77
CA THR A 37 -12.88 8.66 -7.62
C THR A 37 -11.70 9.11 -6.77
N PRO A 38 -10.80 9.95 -7.29
CA PRO A 38 -9.60 10.36 -6.55
C PRO A 38 -9.89 11.13 -5.26
N VAL A 39 -9.18 10.68 -4.24
CA VAL A 39 -8.80 11.31 -2.98
C VAL A 39 -7.89 12.54 -3.09
N HIS A 40 -8.02 13.60 -2.29
CA HIS A 40 -6.94 14.58 -2.14
C HIS A 40 -6.42 14.59 -0.70
N LEU A 41 -5.16 14.18 -0.52
CA LEU A 41 -4.45 14.32 0.75
C LEU A 41 -4.23 15.81 1.08
N PRO A 42 -3.98 16.16 2.35
CA PRO A 42 -3.73 17.54 2.74
C PRO A 42 -2.49 18.09 2.01
N PRO A 43 -2.51 19.35 1.49
CA PRO A 43 -1.30 20.06 1.06
C PRO A 43 -0.10 19.91 2.00
N SER A 44 -0.29 19.98 3.32
CA SER A 44 0.80 19.80 4.30
C SER A 44 1.45 18.41 4.27
N PHE A 45 0.71 17.37 3.89
CA PHE A 45 1.26 16.03 3.65
C PHE A 45 2.19 16.06 2.43
N HIS A 46 1.73 16.65 1.33
CA HIS A 46 2.53 16.76 0.10
C HIS A 46 3.78 17.60 0.29
N GLU A 47 3.74 18.69 1.05
CA GLU A 47 4.92 19.49 1.40
C GLU A 47 5.98 18.66 2.12
N THR A 48 5.56 17.86 3.11
CA THR A 48 6.46 16.99 3.87
C THR A 48 7.08 15.91 2.99
N THR A 49 6.24 15.25 2.17
CA THR A 49 6.69 14.21 1.24
C THR A 49 7.61 14.77 0.16
N ALA A 50 7.31 15.94 -0.40
CA ALA A 50 8.16 16.62 -1.39
C ALA A 50 9.55 16.93 -0.82
N ALA A 51 9.62 17.44 0.42
CA ALA A 51 10.89 17.73 1.07
C ALA A 51 11.72 16.47 1.37
N ALA A 52 11.07 15.32 1.61
CA ALA A 52 11.76 14.04 1.76
C ALA A 52 12.23 13.48 0.41
N ALA A 53 11.37 13.52 -0.60
CA ALA A 53 11.67 13.07 -1.95
C ALA A 53 12.82 13.86 -2.59
N TRP A 54 12.87 15.18 -2.38
CA TRP A 54 13.98 16.02 -2.82
C TRP A 54 15.33 15.50 -2.30
N ARG A 55 15.40 15.21 -1.00
CA ARG A 55 16.63 14.68 -0.38
C ARG A 55 17.01 13.30 -0.88
N ILE A 56 16.02 12.45 -1.19
CA ILE A 56 16.26 11.14 -1.79
C ILE A 56 16.84 11.29 -3.20
N GLN A 57 16.37 12.27 -3.98
CA GLN A 57 16.97 12.57 -5.30
C GLN A 57 18.41 13.08 -5.18
N ASP A 58 18.74 13.87 -4.17
CA ASP A 58 20.13 14.30 -3.93
C ASP A 58 21.07 13.11 -3.64
N VAL A 59 20.55 12.05 -3.01
CA VAL A 59 21.33 10.85 -2.65
C VAL A 59 21.43 9.86 -3.81
N TYR A 60 20.31 9.59 -4.48
CA TYR A 60 20.21 8.55 -5.52
C TYR A 60 20.24 9.08 -6.94
N GLN A 61 20.53 10.38 -7.10
CA GLN A 61 20.50 11.13 -8.35
C GLN A 61 19.11 11.24 -8.96
N GLU A 62 18.96 12.15 -9.92
CA GLU A 62 17.73 12.31 -10.68
C GLU A 62 17.43 11.07 -11.53
N ARG A 63 16.13 10.82 -11.77
CA ARG A 63 15.65 9.62 -12.48
C ARG A 63 16.40 9.32 -13.79
N PRO A 64 16.70 10.28 -14.68
CA PRO A 64 17.43 9.98 -15.92
C PRO A 64 18.81 9.32 -15.72
N ALA A 65 19.44 9.51 -14.56
CA ALA A 65 20.72 8.90 -14.20
C ALA A 65 20.58 7.57 -13.42
N GLN A 66 19.35 7.16 -13.07
CA GLN A 66 19.09 5.94 -12.31
C GLN A 66 19.04 4.71 -13.23
N GLU A 67 20.19 4.10 -13.46
CA GLU A 67 20.35 2.86 -14.23
C GLU A 67 19.98 1.59 -13.42
N ARG A 68 19.93 1.70 -12.08
CA ARG A 68 19.69 0.57 -11.18
C ARG A 68 18.26 0.58 -10.65
N GLY A 69 17.62 -0.60 -10.65
CA GLY A 69 16.26 -0.78 -10.15
C GLY A 69 16.15 -0.37 -8.68
N GLU A 70 17.15 -0.70 -7.86
CA GLU A 70 17.12 -0.40 -6.42
C GLU A 70 17.01 1.11 -6.14
N ALA A 71 17.65 1.96 -6.95
CA ALA A 71 17.56 3.41 -6.79
C ALA A 71 16.15 3.94 -7.08
N ARG A 72 15.46 3.34 -8.04
CA ARG A 72 14.07 3.68 -8.38
C ARG A 72 13.10 3.24 -7.30
N VAL A 73 13.32 2.05 -6.70
CA VAL A 73 12.53 1.61 -5.54
C VAL A 73 12.63 2.66 -4.44
N ARG A 74 13.86 3.12 -4.11
CA ARG A 74 14.07 4.17 -3.10
C ARG A 74 13.42 5.50 -3.46
N ALA A 75 13.38 5.86 -4.73
CA ALA A 75 12.68 7.06 -5.19
C ALA A 75 11.16 6.94 -5.00
N LEU A 76 10.57 5.77 -5.26
CA LEU A 76 9.16 5.51 -5.01
C LEU A 76 8.84 5.44 -3.51
N ASP A 77 9.71 4.81 -2.71
CA ASP A 77 9.61 4.69 -1.25
C ASP A 77 9.37 6.06 -0.58
N ALA A 78 10.00 7.11 -1.13
CA ALA A 78 9.83 8.49 -0.67
C ALA A 78 8.36 8.93 -0.59
N TYR A 79 7.53 8.39 -1.47
CA TYR A 79 6.10 8.70 -1.57
C TYR A 79 5.23 7.59 -0.98
N LEU A 80 5.58 6.31 -1.24
CA LEU A 80 4.79 5.17 -0.80
C LEU A 80 4.80 4.99 0.72
N ILE A 81 5.97 5.08 1.36
CA ILE A 81 6.11 4.85 2.81
C ILE A 81 5.25 5.84 3.61
N PRO A 82 5.29 7.17 3.35
CA PRO A 82 4.40 8.10 4.04
C PRO A 82 2.91 7.77 3.88
N ILE A 83 2.48 7.31 2.71
CA ILE A 83 1.08 6.92 2.46
C ILE A 83 0.71 5.70 3.30
N VAL A 84 1.53 4.64 3.27
CA VAL A 84 1.29 3.41 4.05
C VAL A 84 1.33 3.70 5.55
N ALA A 85 2.21 4.60 5.99
CA ALA A 85 2.34 5.01 7.39
C ALA A 85 1.04 5.64 7.96
N LEU A 86 0.18 6.23 7.12
CA LEU A 86 -1.14 6.73 7.52
C LEU A 86 -2.03 5.64 8.13
N PHE A 87 -1.77 4.38 7.80
CA PHE A 87 -2.49 3.22 8.31
C PHE A 87 -1.83 2.59 9.55
N GLN A 88 -0.84 3.25 10.15
CA GLN A 88 -0.28 2.95 11.48
C GLN A 88 0.02 1.45 11.73
N GLY A 89 0.57 0.77 10.73
CA GLY A 89 0.91 -0.66 10.79
C GLY A 89 -0.28 -1.62 10.73
N ARG A 90 -1.44 -1.16 10.25
CA ARG A 90 -2.60 -2.00 9.89
C ARG A 90 -2.57 -2.43 8.43
N ILE A 91 -1.81 -1.70 7.62
CA ILE A 91 -1.35 -2.09 6.30
C ILE A 91 0.17 -2.28 6.40
N ILE A 92 0.66 -3.40 5.89
CA ILE A 92 2.07 -3.78 5.86
C ILE A 92 2.51 -3.76 4.41
N ASP A 93 3.60 -3.06 4.14
CA ASP A 93 4.35 -3.20 2.91
C ASP A 93 5.40 -4.30 3.10
N GLU A 94 5.35 -5.32 2.25
CA GLU A 94 6.38 -6.37 2.17
C GLU A 94 7.18 -6.19 0.87
N PRO A 95 8.31 -5.46 0.92
CA PRO A 95 9.12 -5.22 -0.27
C PRO A 95 9.88 -6.48 -0.67
N GLU A 96 10.05 -6.67 -1.99
CA GLU A 96 10.78 -7.81 -2.58
C GLU A 96 10.28 -9.18 -2.08
N HIS A 97 9.02 -9.26 -1.65
CA HIS A 97 8.46 -10.51 -1.13
C HIS A 97 8.20 -11.49 -2.27
N PRO A 98 8.69 -12.74 -2.20
CA PRO A 98 8.35 -13.76 -3.18
C PRO A 98 6.85 -14.05 -3.05
N MET A 99 6.09 -13.80 -4.12
CA MET A 99 4.70 -14.24 -4.14
C MET A 99 4.64 -15.76 -3.98
N ALA A 100 3.70 -16.26 -3.17
CA ALA A 100 3.51 -17.69 -3.04
C ALA A 100 3.28 -18.29 -4.43
N SER A 101 3.92 -19.44 -4.70
CA SER A 101 3.70 -20.11 -5.98
C SER A 101 2.23 -20.53 -6.07
N THR A 102 1.58 -20.10 -7.15
CA THR A 102 0.19 -20.43 -7.46
C THR A 102 0.14 -21.17 -8.80
N ALA A 103 -1.05 -21.56 -9.24
CA ALA A 103 -1.23 -22.06 -10.61
C ALA A 103 -0.81 -21.06 -11.69
N TYR A 104 -0.65 -19.77 -11.35
CA TYR A 104 -0.38 -18.68 -12.29
C TYR A 104 1.05 -18.12 -12.18
N SER A 105 1.80 -18.43 -11.10
CA SER A 105 3.11 -17.84 -10.87
C SER A 105 4.10 -18.82 -10.23
N SER A 106 5.33 -18.81 -10.75
CA SER A 106 6.46 -19.60 -10.25
C SER A 106 7.22 -18.89 -9.12
N SER A 107 6.54 -18.11 -8.27
CA SER A 107 7.12 -17.31 -7.17
C SER A 107 8.10 -16.20 -7.59
N GLY A 108 7.62 -15.25 -8.38
CA GLY A 108 8.37 -14.01 -8.66
C GLY A 108 8.44 -13.10 -7.42
N GLU A 109 9.56 -12.38 -7.28
CA GLU A 109 9.65 -11.22 -6.38
C GLU A 109 8.95 -10.04 -7.08
N VAL A 110 8.06 -9.38 -6.34
CA VAL A 110 7.44 -8.10 -6.71
C VAL A 110 8.05 -7.00 -5.85
N GLU A 111 8.19 -5.79 -6.38
CA GLU A 111 8.87 -4.72 -5.64
C GLU A 111 8.12 -4.34 -4.36
N HIS A 112 6.78 -4.21 -4.41
CA HIS A 112 5.96 -4.02 -3.22
C HIS A 112 4.67 -4.84 -3.26
N SER A 113 4.34 -5.42 -2.10
CA SER A 113 3.04 -6.05 -1.84
C SER A 113 2.44 -5.47 -0.57
N LEU A 114 1.26 -4.86 -0.68
CA LEU A 114 0.56 -4.31 0.48
C LEU A 114 -0.49 -5.28 1.02
N PHE A 115 -0.33 -5.63 2.29
CA PHE A 115 -1.19 -6.53 3.03
C PHE A 115 -1.96 -5.80 4.13
N MET A 116 -3.25 -6.10 4.26
CA MET A 116 -4.04 -5.70 5.43
C MET A 116 -3.87 -6.75 6.54
N ILE A 117 -4.08 -6.34 7.80
CA ILE A 117 -4.27 -7.30 8.90
C ILE A 117 -5.26 -8.40 8.50
N GLY A 118 -4.87 -9.65 8.76
CA GLY A 118 -5.58 -10.84 8.30
C GLY A 118 -4.96 -11.47 7.04
N GLY A 119 -3.90 -10.87 6.50
CA GLY A 119 -3.16 -11.41 5.35
C GLY A 119 -3.83 -11.14 4.01
N ILE A 120 -4.70 -10.13 3.93
CA ILE A 120 -5.40 -9.76 2.70
C ILE A 120 -4.43 -8.96 1.83
N LEU A 121 -4.02 -9.53 0.70
CA LEU A 121 -3.20 -8.85 -0.31
C LEU A 121 -4.10 -8.08 -1.27
N PHE A 122 -3.98 -6.76 -1.31
CA PHE A 122 -4.91 -5.95 -2.11
C PHE A 122 -4.25 -4.96 -3.05
N PHE A 123 -2.93 -4.73 -2.95
CA PHE A 123 -2.20 -3.87 -3.87
C PHE A 123 -0.81 -4.44 -4.18
N VAL A 124 -0.54 -4.65 -5.46
CA VAL A 124 0.76 -5.09 -5.98
C VAL A 124 1.37 -3.95 -6.79
N ILE A 125 2.63 -3.63 -6.53
CA ILE A 125 3.38 -2.65 -7.31
C ILE A 125 4.54 -3.35 -7.98
N GLU A 126 4.51 -3.33 -9.30
CA GLU A 126 5.57 -3.83 -10.16
C GLU A 126 6.29 -2.64 -10.80
N MET A 127 7.61 -2.59 -10.62
CA MET A 127 8.43 -1.50 -11.09
C MET A 127 9.43 -1.96 -12.14
N LYS A 128 9.50 -1.24 -13.25
CA LYS A 128 10.32 -1.60 -14.41
C LYS A 128 11.38 -0.56 -14.71
N LEU A 129 12.54 -1.01 -15.19
CA LEU A 129 13.59 -0.12 -15.67
C LEU A 129 13.20 0.55 -16.98
N HIS A 130 12.52 -0.19 -17.85
CA HIS A 130 11.96 0.29 -19.10
C HIS A 130 10.60 -0.36 -19.29
N TYR A 131 9.61 0.43 -19.69
CA TYR A 131 8.34 -0.12 -20.10
C TYR A 131 8.48 -0.80 -21.47
N ASP A 132 8.61 -2.13 -21.48
CA ASP A 132 8.72 -2.95 -22.69
C ASP A 132 7.36 -3.43 -23.25
N GLY A 133 6.25 -2.89 -22.74
CA GLY A 133 4.92 -3.15 -23.28
C GLY A 133 4.24 -4.36 -22.64
N GLN A 134 3.94 -5.38 -23.46
CA GLN A 134 2.99 -6.44 -23.12
C GLN A 134 3.50 -7.42 -22.06
N ASP A 135 4.81 -7.71 -22.03
CA ASP A 135 5.40 -8.68 -21.10
C ASP A 135 5.30 -8.19 -19.65
N ASN A 136 5.65 -6.92 -19.41
CA ASN A 136 5.49 -6.29 -18.11
C ASN A 136 4.03 -6.29 -17.63
N LEU A 137 3.08 -6.08 -18.54
CA LEU A 137 1.66 -6.08 -18.21
C LEU A 137 1.14 -7.48 -17.92
N ALA A 138 1.54 -8.48 -18.72
CA ALA A 138 1.22 -9.88 -18.49
C ALA A 138 1.75 -10.35 -17.12
N GLN A 139 2.99 -9.96 -16.77
CA GLN A 139 3.56 -10.25 -15.46
C GLN A 139 2.70 -9.67 -14.33
N LEU A 140 2.35 -8.38 -14.39
CA LEU A 140 1.47 -7.77 -13.38
C LEU A 140 0.15 -8.55 -13.28
N PHE A 141 -0.43 -8.98 -14.40
CA PHE A 141 -1.72 -9.67 -14.39
C PHE A 141 -1.63 -11.06 -13.73
N LEU A 142 -0.54 -11.79 -13.95
CA LEU A 142 -0.27 -13.05 -13.26
C LEU A 142 -0.10 -12.83 -11.74
N GLU A 143 0.48 -11.71 -11.34
CA GLU A 143 0.61 -11.33 -9.92
C GLU A 143 -0.75 -10.98 -9.31
N LEU A 144 -1.60 -10.22 -10.01
CA LEU A 144 -2.97 -9.93 -9.56
C LEU A 144 -3.82 -11.20 -9.41
N LEU A 145 -3.70 -12.15 -10.35
CA LEU A 145 -4.36 -13.45 -10.26
C LEU A 145 -3.85 -14.27 -9.08
N SER A 146 -2.53 -14.26 -8.86
CA SER A 146 -1.91 -14.95 -7.73
C SER A 146 -2.36 -14.36 -6.40
N ALA A 147 -2.45 -13.04 -6.30
CA ALA A 147 -2.96 -12.34 -5.13
C ALA A 147 -4.44 -12.67 -4.85
N ALA A 148 -5.28 -12.73 -5.89
CA ALA A 148 -6.67 -13.13 -5.75
C ALA A 148 -6.81 -14.58 -5.26
N GLU A 149 -5.96 -15.50 -5.74
CA GLU A 149 -5.92 -16.89 -5.26
C GLU A 149 -5.44 -16.96 -3.80
N MET A 150 -4.44 -16.16 -3.41
CA MET A 150 -4.01 -16.03 -2.01
C MET A 150 -5.15 -15.55 -1.11
N ASN A 151 -5.88 -14.52 -1.53
CA ASN A 151 -7.05 -14.02 -0.79
C ASN A 151 -8.14 -15.08 -0.65
N LYS A 152 -8.43 -15.83 -1.73
CA LYS A 152 -9.36 -16.96 -1.68
C LYS A 152 -8.92 -18.01 -0.67
N ASN A 153 -7.65 -18.39 -0.65
CA ASN A 153 -7.08 -19.34 0.31
C ASN A 153 -7.14 -18.81 1.76
N ALA A 154 -7.10 -17.49 1.94
CA ALA A 154 -7.31 -16.82 3.22
C ALA A 154 -8.79 -16.61 3.58
N ASN A 155 -9.75 -17.13 2.79
CA ASN A 155 -11.20 -16.95 2.94
C ASN A 155 -11.72 -15.52 2.71
N PHE A 156 -11.00 -14.76 1.89
CA PHE A 156 -11.37 -13.43 1.39
C PHE A 156 -11.63 -13.47 -0.12
N GLU A 157 -12.28 -14.54 -0.59
CA GLU A 157 -12.66 -14.69 -2.01
C GLU A 157 -13.55 -13.52 -2.47
N GLY A 158 -13.33 -13.07 -3.70
CA GLY A 158 -14.13 -12.01 -4.32
C GLY A 158 -13.60 -10.59 -4.06
N LEU A 159 -12.61 -10.40 -3.18
CA LEU A 159 -11.95 -9.11 -3.04
C LEU A 159 -11.21 -8.73 -4.32
N ARG A 160 -11.39 -7.47 -4.73
CA ARG A 160 -10.66 -6.88 -5.85
C ARG A 160 -9.21 -6.67 -5.44
N VAL A 161 -8.29 -7.02 -6.34
CA VAL A 161 -6.85 -6.75 -6.17
C VAL A 161 -6.46 -5.63 -7.12
N HIS A 162 -5.73 -4.64 -6.63
CA HIS A 162 -5.24 -3.53 -7.41
C HIS A 162 -3.77 -3.73 -7.80
N GLY A 163 -3.38 -3.16 -8.94
CA GLY A 163 -2.03 -3.25 -9.46
C GLY A 163 -1.54 -1.89 -9.94
N LEU A 164 -0.26 -1.60 -9.70
CA LEU A 164 0.45 -0.47 -10.28
C LEU A 164 1.65 -0.99 -11.06
N LEU A 165 1.71 -0.66 -12.35
CA LEU A 165 2.89 -0.87 -13.18
C LEU A 165 3.54 0.48 -13.47
N THR A 166 4.82 0.64 -13.12
CA THR A 166 5.50 1.93 -13.28
C THR A 166 6.99 1.81 -13.62
N ASP A 167 7.50 2.80 -14.34
CA ASP A 167 8.93 3.05 -14.53
C ASP A 167 9.39 4.41 -13.93
N LEU A 168 8.54 4.99 -13.07
CA LEU A 168 8.61 6.34 -12.52
C LEU A 168 8.44 7.49 -13.51
N GLN A 169 8.21 7.22 -14.79
CA GLN A 169 7.74 8.22 -15.76
C GLN A 169 6.27 8.04 -16.09
N THR A 170 5.82 6.79 -16.05
CA THR A 170 4.46 6.38 -16.33
C THR A 170 3.94 5.53 -15.18
N PHE A 171 2.71 5.76 -14.77
CA PHE A 171 2.04 5.02 -13.70
C PHE A 171 0.73 4.49 -14.25
N HIS A 172 0.68 3.19 -14.50
CA HIS A 172 -0.51 2.52 -15.03
C HIS A 172 -1.24 1.79 -13.91
N PHE A 173 -2.48 2.20 -13.65
CA PHE A 173 -3.31 1.61 -12.60
C PHE A 173 -4.27 0.58 -13.20
N TYR A 174 -4.20 -0.64 -12.65
CA TYR A 174 -5.04 -1.76 -13.03
C TYR A 174 -5.72 -2.35 -11.80
N SER A 175 -6.72 -3.18 -12.03
CA SER A 175 -7.28 -4.04 -10.99
C SER A 175 -7.86 -5.32 -11.57
N TYR A 176 -8.02 -6.32 -10.70
CA TYR A 176 -8.66 -7.60 -11.02
C TYR A 176 -9.85 -7.83 -10.09
N ASP A 177 -11.03 -7.93 -10.67
CA ASP A 177 -12.27 -8.30 -9.97
C ASP A 177 -12.36 -9.82 -9.87
N ALA A 178 -12.08 -10.38 -8.69
CA ALA A 178 -12.12 -11.83 -8.50
C ALA A 178 -13.53 -12.42 -8.64
N THR A 179 -14.59 -11.66 -8.33
CA THR A 179 -15.98 -12.11 -8.47
C THR A 179 -16.39 -12.21 -9.94
N ARG A 180 -16.03 -11.19 -10.74
CA ARG A 180 -16.34 -11.15 -12.18
C ARG A 180 -15.30 -11.87 -13.05
N ARG A 181 -14.13 -12.18 -12.48
CA ARG A 181 -12.94 -12.70 -13.16
C ARG A 181 -12.50 -11.83 -14.32
N LYS A 182 -12.40 -10.53 -14.07
CA LYS A 182 -12.11 -9.53 -15.10
C LYS A 182 -11.07 -8.52 -14.64
N PHE A 183 -10.17 -8.19 -15.55
CA PHE A 183 -9.28 -7.06 -15.39
C PHE A 183 -9.98 -5.76 -15.75
N ALA A 184 -9.57 -4.69 -15.10
CA ALA A 184 -9.97 -3.34 -15.42
C ALA A 184 -8.73 -2.43 -15.47
N PHE A 185 -8.75 -1.53 -16.43
CA PHE A 185 -7.84 -0.39 -16.49
C PHE A 185 -8.54 0.81 -15.85
N ASP A 186 -7.83 1.52 -14.99
CA ASP A 186 -8.34 2.71 -14.32
C ASP A 186 -7.82 3.97 -15.05
N GLU A 187 -6.52 4.24 -14.95
CA GLU A 187 -5.90 5.39 -15.60
C GLU A 187 -4.39 5.24 -15.80
N THR A 188 -3.81 6.15 -16.58
CA THR A 188 -2.36 6.32 -16.73
C THR A 188 -1.97 7.74 -16.36
N LEU A 189 -1.00 7.89 -15.46
CA LEU A 189 -0.40 9.17 -15.12
C LEU A 189 1.01 9.27 -15.72
N HIS A 190 1.32 10.43 -16.31
CA HIS A 190 2.62 10.73 -16.89
C HIS A 190 3.33 11.78 -16.03
N ILE A 191 4.60 11.54 -15.75
CA ILE A 191 5.43 12.37 -14.88
C ILE A 191 6.59 12.96 -15.68
N SER A 192 6.82 14.25 -15.51
CA SER A 192 7.96 14.95 -16.07
C SER A 192 9.27 14.48 -15.42
N PRO A 193 10.35 14.31 -16.19
CA PRO A 193 11.67 13.99 -15.61
C PRO A 193 12.33 15.20 -14.93
N ALA A 194 11.82 16.43 -15.11
CA ALA A 194 12.40 17.62 -14.51
C ALA A 194 12.03 17.72 -13.03
N SER A 195 13.01 17.83 -12.13
CA SER A 195 12.85 17.62 -10.69
C SER A 195 11.73 18.43 -10.01
N GLU A 196 11.58 19.72 -10.32
CA GLU A 196 10.48 20.53 -9.77
C GLU A 196 9.10 20.09 -10.28
N ILE A 197 8.99 19.81 -11.57
CA ILE A 197 7.72 19.39 -12.20
C ILE A 197 7.37 17.96 -11.77
N LEU A 198 8.38 17.10 -11.62
CA LEU A 198 8.25 15.74 -11.11
C LEU A 198 7.52 15.74 -9.76
N ILE A 199 7.92 16.61 -8.83
CA ILE A 199 7.29 16.68 -7.50
C ILE A 199 5.83 17.10 -7.61
N VAL A 200 5.51 18.06 -8.48
CA VAL A 200 4.12 18.49 -8.72
C VAL A 200 3.31 17.35 -9.30
N ASP A 201 3.82 16.67 -10.31
CA ASP A 201 3.15 15.54 -10.96
C ASP A 201 2.95 14.37 -9.97
N MET A 202 3.92 14.13 -9.07
CA MET A 202 3.82 13.11 -8.04
C MET A 202 2.74 13.40 -7.00
N ILE A 203 2.24 14.63 -6.85
CA ILE A 203 1.05 14.91 -6.03
C ILE A 203 -0.15 14.09 -6.54
N HIS A 204 -0.34 14.02 -7.86
CA HIS A 204 -1.43 13.25 -8.46
C HIS A 204 -1.23 11.75 -8.25
N VAL A 205 -0.01 11.25 -8.43
CA VAL A 205 0.33 9.84 -8.17
C VAL A 205 0.09 9.46 -6.71
N THR A 206 0.61 10.26 -5.78
CA THR A 206 0.45 10.05 -4.33
C THR A 206 -1.02 10.04 -3.93
N ASN A 207 -1.82 10.97 -4.46
CA ASN A 207 -3.26 10.98 -4.25
C ASN A 207 -3.95 9.73 -4.81
N LYS A 208 -3.58 9.29 -6.02
CA LYS A 208 -4.14 8.08 -6.61
C LYS A 208 -3.78 6.81 -5.83
N VAL A 209 -2.51 6.65 -5.46
CA VAL A 209 -2.03 5.52 -4.64
C VAL A 209 -2.75 5.48 -3.30
N PHE A 210 -2.86 6.62 -2.60
CA PHE A 210 -3.62 6.70 -1.35
C PHE A 210 -5.09 6.31 -1.55
N THR A 211 -5.72 6.79 -2.62
CA THR A 211 -7.12 6.46 -2.94
C THR A 211 -7.30 4.95 -3.13
N VAL A 212 -6.44 4.31 -3.92
CA VAL A 212 -6.48 2.85 -4.15
C VAL A 212 -6.35 2.11 -2.82
N ILE A 213 -5.38 2.48 -1.98
CA ILE A 213 -5.16 1.86 -0.68
C ILE A 213 -6.35 2.07 0.25
N LEU A 214 -6.96 3.26 0.28
CA LEU A 214 -8.12 3.57 1.11
C LEU A 214 -9.34 2.72 0.72
N PHE A 215 -9.64 2.61 -0.58
CA PHE A 215 -10.75 1.79 -1.07
C PHE A 215 -10.53 0.30 -0.77
N ALA A 216 -9.33 -0.20 -1.05
CA ALA A 216 -8.99 -1.58 -0.75
C ALA A 216 -9.03 -1.90 0.76
N TYR A 217 -8.60 -0.96 1.60
CA TYR A 217 -8.75 -1.04 3.05
C TYR A 217 -10.22 -1.12 3.47
N MET A 218 -11.09 -0.30 2.87
CA MET A 218 -12.54 -0.35 3.14
C MET A 218 -13.17 -1.68 2.72
N ASP A 219 -12.78 -2.23 1.58
CA ASP A 219 -13.26 -3.53 1.10
C ASP A 219 -12.77 -4.67 2.02
N GLY A 220 -11.51 -4.63 2.45
CA GLY A 220 -10.96 -5.57 3.43
C GLY A 220 -11.64 -5.50 4.80
N LEU A 221 -11.95 -4.28 5.28
CA LEU A 221 -12.76 -4.08 6.48
C LEU A 221 -14.16 -4.68 6.31
N ALA A 222 -14.84 -4.41 5.19
CA ALA A 222 -16.17 -4.92 4.90
C ALA A 222 -16.20 -6.45 4.86
N ALA A 223 -15.24 -7.08 4.18
CA ALA A 223 -15.10 -8.53 4.16
C ALA A 223 -14.85 -9.09 5.57
N SER A 224 -14.07 -8.40 6.39
CA SER A 224 -13.80 -8.81 7.78
C SER A 224 -15.04 -8.72 8.69
N THR A 225 -16.02 -7.85 8.37
CA THR A 225 -17.31 -7.82 9.08
C THR A 225 -18.27 -8.96 8.69
N GLY A 226 -18.23 -9.40 7.42
CA GLY A 226 -19.13 -10.43 6.90
C GLY A 226 -18.62 -11.87 7.08
N SER A 227 -17.31 -12.05 7.18
CA SER A 227 -16.67 -13.37 7.19
C SER A 227 -16.46 -13.92 8.60
N ALA A 228 -17.18 -14.98 8.96
CA ALA A 228 -16.85 -15.83 10.12
C ALA A 228 -15.39 -16.36 10.14
N PRO A 229 -14.73 -16.63 8.97
CA PRO A 229 -13.34 -17.10 8.91
C PRO A 229 -12.23 -16.11 9.30
N ALA A 230 -12.44 -14.79 9.19
CA ALA A 230 -11.40 -13.80 9.58
C ALA A 230 -11.00 -13.95 11.07
N GLN A 231 -11.92 -14.48 11.89
CA GLN A 231 -11.69 -14.78 13.29
C GLN A 231 -10.81 -16.02 13.53
N GLN A 232 -10.69 -16.94 12.57
CA GLN A 232 -9.88 -18.17 12.69
C GLN A 232 -8.39 -17.91 12.46
N LEU A 233 -8.01 -17.06 11.49
CA LEU A 233 -6.61 -16.69 11.25
C LEU A 233 -5.99 -15.92 12.43
N LEU A 234 -6.75 -15.02 13.05
CA LEU A 234 -6.33 -14.35 14.30
C LEU A 234 -6.26 -15.33 15.50
N ARG A 235 -7.07 -16.40 15.49
CA ARG A 235 -7.11 -17.41 16.55
C ARG A 235 -5.89 -18.33 16.55
N ASN A 236 -5.31 -18.62 15.40
CA ASN A 236 -4.17 -19.52 15.30
C ASN A 236 -2.85 -18.90 15.81
N HIS A 237 -2.83 -17.58 16.04
CA HIS A 237 -1.65 -16.86 16.55
C HIS A 237 -1.77 -16.38 18.00
N THR A 238 -2.90 -16.60 18.68
CA THR A 238 -3.07 -16.19 20.08
C THR A 238 -3.46 -17.40 20.95
N ASP A 239 -2.56 -17.76 21.86
CA ASP A 239 -2.65 -18.91 22.77
C ASP A 239 -4.01 -19.05 23.48
N ASN A 240 -4.67 -20.20 23.22
CA ASN A 240 -5.52 -21.09 24.05
C ASN A 240 -6.23 -20.61 25.34
N THR A 241 -6.45 -19.32 25.55
CA THR A 241 -7.11 -18.79 26.74
C THR A 241 -8.60 -18.59 26.49
N ARG A 242 -9.37 -19.57 26.98
CA ARG A 242 -10.81 -19.56 27.33
C ARG A 242 -11.74 -18.64 26.51
N SER A 243 -12.62 -19.29 25.75
CA SER A 243 -13.76 -18.72 25.01
C SER A 243 -14.63 -17.78 25.85
N GLY A 244 -14.29 -16.48 25.85
CA GLY A 244 -15.19 -15.41 26.27
C GLY A 244 -16.16 -15.01 25.15
N PRO A 245 -17.24 -14.27 25.47
CA PRO A 245 -18.24 -13.80 24.50
C PRO A 245 -17.65 -12.92 23.39
N ARG A 246 -18.19 -13.04 22.17
CA ARG A 246 -17.77 -12.37 20.92
C ARG A 246 -17.74 -10.83 21.03
N LYS A 247 -16.60 -10.26 21.43
CA LYS A 247 -16.32 -8.81 21.32
C LYS A 247 -15.65 -8.39 20.00
N SER A 248 -15.24 -9.33 19.16
CA SER A 248 -14.32 -9.04 18.05
C SER A 248 -14.96 -8.32 16.86
N THR A 249 -16.25 -8.50 16.57
CA THR A 249 -16.86 -7.95 15.34
C THR A 249 -17.16 -6.45 15.42
N GLU A 250 -17.52 -5.94 16.62
CA GLU A 250 -17.89 -4.53 16.83
C GLU A 250 -16.77 -3.56 16.42
N HIS A 251 -15.51 -3.94 16.65
CA HIS A 251 -14.33 -3.14 16.31
C HIS A 251 -14.13 -2.97 14.80
N TRP A 252 -14.38 -4.02 14.01
CA TRP A 252 -14.27 -3.97 12.54
C TRP A 252 -15.41 -3.15 11.92
N GLU A 253 -16.63 -3.29 12.45
CA GLU A 253 -17.78 -2.49 12.02
C GLU A 253 -17.57 -1.01 12.32
N LEU A 254 -17.05 -0.68 13.51
CA LEU A 254 -16.71 0.68 13.89
C LEU A 254 -15.61 1.25 13.00
N ALA A 255 -14.56 0.48 12.71
CA ALA A 255 -13.50 0.87 11.77
C ALA A 255 -14.10 1.19 10.40
N LEU A 256 -14.91 0.29 9.84
CA LEU A 256 -15.57 0.49 8.54
C LEU A 256 -16.45 1.74 8.53
N ALA A 257 -17.19 2.00 9.62
CA ALA A 257 -18.01 3.20 9.74
C ALA A 257 -17.16 4.48 9.71
N PHE A 258 -16.01 4.51 10.38
CA PHE A 258 -15.09 5.65 10.33
C PHE A 258 -14.40 5.79 8.97
N ALA A 259 -13.99 4.69 8.34
CA ALA A 259 -13.40 4.73 7.00
C ALA A 259 -14.38 5.28 5.95
N LYS A 260 -15.66 4.90 6.03
CA LYS A 260 -16.72 5.47 5.19
C LYS A 260 -16.92 6.97 5.45
N GLN A 261 -16.91 7.40 6.70
CA GLN A 261 -17.00 8.82 7.04
C GLN A 261 -15.76 9.60 6.54
N CYS A 262 -14.57 9.01 6.63
CA CYS A 262 -13.34 9.55 6.06
C CYS A 262 -13.48 9.78 4.54
N LEU A 263 -13.89 8.75 3.79
CA LEU A 263 -14.11 8.86 2.34
C LEU A 263 -15.14 9.95 2.01
N ASN A 264 -16.30 9.94 2.69
CA ASN A 264 -17.33 10.95 2.47
C ASN A 264 -16.80 12.36 2.75
N LYS A 265 -15.97 12.51 3.78
CA LYS A 265 -15.35 13.78 4.13
C LYS A 265 -14.41 14.28 3.04
N PHE A 266 -13.61 13.41 2.44
CA PHE A 266 -12.78 13.76 1.28
C PHE A 266 -13.59 14.19 0.06
N LEU A 267 -14.78 13.62 -0.14
CA LEU A 267 -15.64 13.90 -1.28
C LEU A 267 -16.52 15.15 -1.11
N GLU A 268 -16.45 15.84 0.04
CA GLU A 268 -17.14 17.12 0.22
C GLU A 268 -16.60 18.16 -0.77
N PRO A 269 -17.46 19.04 -1.31
CA PRO A 269 -17.04 20.05 -2.29
C PRO A 269 -16.20 21.15 -1.63
N VAL A 270 -15.02 21.40 -2.19
CA VAL A 270 -14.08 22.46 -1.77
C VAL A 270 -14.13 23.65 -2.72
N ARG A 271 -13.85 24.87 -2.21
CA ARG A 271 -13.81 26.08 -3.03
C ARG A 271 -12.43 26.75 -3.04
N ALA A 272 -11.66 26.58 -1.96
CA ALA A 272 -10.33 27.15 -1.80
C ALA A 272 -9.32 26.09 -1.36
N ILE A 273 -8.03 26.38 -1.50
CA ILE A 273 -6.95 25.46 -1.09
C ILE A 273 -6.94 25.26 0.43
N GLU A 274 -7.31 26.29 1.20
CA GLU A 274 -7.45 26.22 2.65
C GLU A 274 -8.59 25.28 3.05
N ASP A 275 -9.64 25.19 2.22
CA ASP A 275 -10.72 24.21 2.43
C ASP A 275 -10.22 22.79 2.21
N ILE A 276 -9.36 22.56 1.20
CA ILE A 276 -8.73 21.25 0.95
C ILE A 276 -7.90 20.84 2.17
N GLU A 277 -7.00 21.69 2.64
CA GLU A 277 -6.16 21.39 3.81
C GLU A 277 -7.00 21.02 5.03
N LYS A 278 -7.99 21.86 5.36
CA LYS A 278 -8.87 21.63 6.50
C LYS A 278 -9.68 20.35 6.35
N GLN A 279 -10.35 20.16 5.22
CA GLN A 279 -11.23 19.02 4.96
C GLN A 279 -10.44 17.71 4.95
N SER A 280 -9.30 17.69 4.27
CA SER A 280 -8.43 16.53 4.20
C SER A 280 -7.85 16.20 5.58
N CYS A 281 -7.47 17.20 6.39
CA CYS A 281 -7.04 16.95 7.77
C CYS A 281 -8.17 16.35 8.64
N GLU A 282 -9.41 16.84 8.50
CA GLU A 282 -10.56 16.27 9.19
C GLU A 282 -10.82 14.81 8.76
N ALA A 283 -10.73 14.52 7.46
CA ALA A 283 -10.84 13.17 6.91
C ALA A 283 -9.74 12.25 7.45
N MET A 284 -8.49 12.72 7.49
CA MET A 284 -7.37 11.99 8.08
C MET A 284 -7.57 11.70 9.57
N GLY A 285 -8.22 12.60 10.32
CA GLY A 285 -8.64 12.34 11.69
C GLY A 285 -9.64 11.18 11.81
N LEU A 286 -10.54 11.02 10.83
CA LEU A 286 -11.48 9.89 10.75
C LEU A 286 -10.76 8.60 10.34
N LEU A 287 -9.79 8.66 9.41
CA LEU A 287 -8.96 7.51 9.07
C LEU A 287 -8.19 7.00 10.29
N THR A 288 -7.57 7.89 11.06
CA THR A 288 -6.87 7.54 12.30
C THR A 288 -7.79 6.81 13.28
N LYS A 289 -9.04 7.29 13.46
CA LYS A 289 -10.04 6.60 14.30
C LYS A 289 -10.39 5.21 13.76
N SER A 290 -10.52 5.06 12.44
CA SER A 290 -10.74 3.76 11.80
C SER A 290 -9.60 2.78 12.08
N VAL A 291 -8.37 3.22 11.83
CA VAL A 291 -7.15 2.42 11.97
C VAL A 291 -6.92 2.00 13.42
N LEU A 292 -7.15 2.90 14.38
CA LEU A 292 -7.02 2.62 15.82
C LEU A 292 -8.17 1.75 16.37
N SER A 293 -9.28 1.61 15.63
CA SER A 293 -10.36 0.71 16.02
C SER A 293 -9.98 -0.76 15.87
N ILE A 294 -8.92 -1.08 15.12
CA ILE A 294 -8.40 -2.45 14.94
C ILE A 294 -6.97 -2.58 15.48
N SER A 295 -6.63 -3.77 15.97
CA SER A 295 -5.30 -4.07 16.53
C SER A 295 -4.22 -4.03 15.46
N ARG A 296 -3.00 -3.56 15.82
CA ARG A 296 -1.85 -3.54 14.90
C ARG A 296 -1.38 -4.95 14.54
N ALA A 297 -0.84 -5.13 13.34
CA ALA A 297 -0.08 -6.33 12.99
C ALA A 297 1.36 -6.26 13.53
N SER A 298 1.54 -6.29 14.85
CA SER A 298 2.88 -6.39 15.45
C SER A 298 2.85 -7.15 16.77
N TYR A 299 3.76 -8.12 16.89
CA TYR A 299 4.01 -8.84 18.15
C TYR A 299 4.83 -8.04 19.15
N TYR A 300 5.50 -6.97 18.69
CA TYR A 300 6.44 -6.18 19.47
C TYR A 300 5.93 -4.77 19.77
N SER A 301 4.62 -4.54 19.68
CA SER A 301 4.05 -3.24 20.06
C SER A 301 4.36 -2.99 21.54
N GLY A 302 5.15 -1.95 21.81
CA GLY A 302 5.35 -1.46 23.17
C GLY A 302 4.03 -1.02 23.80
N LYS A 303 4.04 -0.75 25.11
CA LYS A 303 2.85 -0.27 25.83
C LYS A 303 2.28 1.05 25.28
N ALA A 304 3.08 1.81 24.54
CA ALA A 304 2.68 3.06 23.90
C ALA A 304 2.45 2.81 22.40
N ASP A 305 1.24 3.09 21.92
CA ASP A 305 0.90 3.20 20.49
C ASP A 305 0.59 4.69 20.22
N PRO A 306 1.59 5.51 19.82
CA PRO A 306 1.37 6.93 19.61
C PRO A 306 0.33 7.11 18.50
N SER A 307 -0.70 7.88 18.80
CA SER A 307 -1.88 8.05 17.93
C SER A 307 -1.72 9.15 16.89
N ASN A 308 -0.71 10.01 17.07
CA ASN A 308 -0.44 11.19 16.23
C ASN A 308 1.05 11.56 16.23
N GLU A 309 1.42 12.45 15.30
CA GLU A 309 2.79 12.93 15.10
C GLU A 309 3.40 13.59 16.35
N THR A 310 2.61 14.34 17.12
CA THR A 310 3.08 14.99 18.34
C THR A 310 3.48 13.97 19.40
N GLU A 311 2.66 12.94 19.61
CA GLU A 311 2.95 11.83 20.52
C GLU A 311 4.16 11.01 20.03
N LEU A 312 4.26 10.75 18.73
CA LEU A 312 5.39 10.05 18.14
C LEU A 312 6.70 10.84 18.33
N ARG A 313 6.67 12.15 18.09
CA ARG A 313 7.83 13.03 18.30
C ARG A 313 8.21 13.13 19.76
N ALA A 314 7.24 13.21 20.67
CA ALA A 314 7.49 13.20 22.10
C ALA A 314 8.11 11.87 22.55
N LEU A 315 7.60 10.74 22.06
CA LEU A 315 8.16 9.41 22.29
C LEU A 315 9.60 9.30 21.77
N ALA A 316 9.83 9.70 20.52
CA ALA A 316 11.16 9.70 19.90
C ALA A 316 12.14 10.58 20.67
N ARG A 317 11.74 11.81 21.03
CA ARG A 317 12.55 12.72 21.85
C ARG A 317 12.90 12.09 23.19
N ARG A 318 11.93 11.48 23.87
CA ARG A 318 12.17 10.81 25.16
C ARG A 318 13.19 9.69 25.00
N ILE A 319 13.00 8.78 24.03
CA ILE A 319 13.92 7.66 23.77
C ILE A 319 15.34 8.18 23.51
N VAL A 320 15.49 9.15 22.61
CA VAL A 320 16.78 9.73 22.25
C VAL A 320 17.42 10.42 23.47
N CYS A 321 16.69 11.25 24.19
CA CYS A 321 17.21 11.94 25.38
C CYS A 321 17.66 10.96 26.47
N THR A 322 16.87 9.94 26.78
CA THR A 322 17.23 8.91 27.77
C THR A 322 18.52 8.18 27.37
N GLU A 323 18.69 7.85 26.08
CA GLU A 323 19.92 7.21 25.60
C GLU A 323 21.14 8.12 25.75
N TYR A 324 21.03 9.40 25.35
CA TYR A 324 22.11 10.36 25.50
C TYR A 324 22.49 10.61 26.97
N MET A 325 21.50 10.71 27.87
CA MET A 325 21.75 10.85 29.32
C MET A 325 22.50 9.64 29.87
N THR A 326 22.12 8.43 29.44
CA THR A 326 22.82 7.18 29.78
C THR A 326 24.29 7.22 29.32
N MET A 327 24.55 7.65 28.08
CA MET A 327 25.91 7.72 27.54
C MET A 327 26.82 8.71 28.28
N VAL A 328 26.28 9.83 28.77
CA VAL A 328 27.07 10.85 29.49
C VAL A 328 27.14 10.60 31.00
N GLY A 329 26.54 9.52 31.50
CA GLY A 329 26.50 9.21 32.93
C GLY A 329 25.70 10.22 33.76
N ALA A 330 24.79 10.96 33.13
CA ALA A 330 23.88 11.86 33.84
C ALA A 330 22.68 11.07 34.33
N SER A 331 22.38 11.15 35.63
CA SER A 331 21.09 10.72 36.16
C SER A 331 20.00 11.67 35.66
N GLU A 332 18.83 11.14 35.31
CA GLU A 332 17.65 11.98 35.05
C GLU A 332 17.44 12.89 36.26
N PRO A 333 17.20 14.20 36.06
CA PRO A 333 16.83 15.06 37.18
C PRO A 333 15.59 14.46 37.83
N ASP A 334 15.68 14.09 39.11
CA ASP A 334 14.56 13.58 39.90
C ASP A 334 13.37 14.53 39.70
N GLY A 335 12.36 14.07 38.96
CA GLY A 335 11.30 14.93 38.42
C GLY A 335 10.44 15.57 39.51
N GLU A 336 10.22 16.88 39.39
CA GLU A 336 9.13 17.65 40.01
C GLU A 336 7.77 17.35 39.36
#